data_AF-A0A924XMV8-F1
#
_entry.id   AF-A0A924XMV8-F1
#
_cell.length_a   1.000
_cell.length_b   1.000
_cell.length_c   1.000
_cell.angle_alpha   90.00
_cell.angle_beta   90.00
_cell.angle_gamma   90.00
#
_symmetry.space_group_name_H-M   'P 1'
#
loop_
_entity.id
_entity.type
_entity.pdbx_description
1 polymer ?
#
loop_
_entity_poly.entity_id
_entity_poly.type
_entity_poly.pdbx_seq_one_letter_code
_entity_poly.pdbx_strand_id
1 'polypeptide(L)'
;MNTFLADDRFSIERDRGLSEVYEYLKTVFCVVGLAACYKMTSQPVYAALSSIFVWVLLDNAFGLHEYLGAMAAGSFDTAHRLFASAPQAFGEVTVFAGLGLIIAVTMSTAYRRSGPEHRALAGVCLGTIVVLAGFGVGVDMLHAMVAGWAWFDRAVGTIEDGG
;
A
#
# COMPACT_ATOMS: atom_id res chain seq x y z
N MET A 1 -16.17 15.90 -26.78
CA MET A 1 -15.24 15.55 -25.68
C MET A 1 -15.98 15.80 -24.39
N ASN A 2 -16.26 14.76 -23.61
CA ASN A 2 -17.07 14.86 -22.38
C ASN A 2 -16.37 15.75 -21.36
N THR A 3 -16.98 16.90 -21.06
CA THR A 3 -16.48 17.92 -20.12
C THR A 3 -16.42 17.47 -18.66
N PHE A 4 -16.97 16.31 -18.32
CA PHE A 4 -16.94 15.73 -16.97
C PHE A 4 -15.57 15.18 -16.55
N LEU A 5 -14.76 14.67 -17.50
CA LEU A 5 -13.42 14.13 -17.23
C LEU A 5 -12.32 15.20 -17.27
N ALA A 6 -12.68 16.43 -17.65
CA ALA A 6 -11.75 17.56 -17.75
C ALA A 6 -11.80 18.47 -16.51
N ASP A 7 -12.64 18.16 -15.52
CA ASP A 7 -12.69 18.88 -14.25
C ASP A 7 -11.62 18.30 -13.31
N ASP A 8 -10.68 19.15 -12.91
CA ASP A 8 -9.52 18.83 -12.06
C ASP A 8 -9.86 18.05 -10.79
N ARG A 9 -11.13 18.09 -10.32
CA ARG A 9 -11.59 17.36 -9.13
C ARG A 9 -11.73 15.85 -9.36
N PHE A 10 -11.91 15.44 -10.62
CA PHE A 10 -12.00 14.04 -11.03
C PHE A 10 -10.72 13.56 -11.72
N SER A 11 -9.68 14.39 -11.74
CA SER A 11 -8.35 13.95 -12.16
C SER A 11 -7.81 12.96 -11.14
N ILE A 12 -7.44 11.79 -11.64
CA ILE A 12 -6.91 10.68 -10.86
C ILE A 12 -5.52 11.05 -10.32
N GLU A 13 -4.71 11.72 -11.14
CA GLU A 13 -3.30 12.09 -10.90
C GLU A 13 -3.10 13.31 -9.95
N ARG A 14 -4.17 13.82 -9.31
CA ARG A 14 -4.06 15.00 -8.46
C ARG A 14 -3.89 14.59 -7.00
N ASP A 15 -2.74 14.94 -6.42
CA ASP A 15 -2.55 14.97 -4.96
C ASP A 15 -3.72 15.68 -4.27
N ARG A 16 -4.37 14.99 -3.33
CA ARG A 16 -5.58 15.40 -2.60
C ARG A 16 -6.84 15.56 -3.44
N GLY A 17 -6.90 14.84 -4.56
CA GLY A 17 -8.10 14.67 -5.38
C GLY A 17 -9.19 13.85 -4.70
N LEU A 18 -10.36 13.74 -5.35
CA LEU A 18 -11.47 12.93 -4.83
C LEU A 18 -11.16 11.43 -4.81
N SER A 19 -10.23 10.96 -5.66
CA SER A 19 -9.71 9.59 -5.68
C SER A 19 -9.06 9.22 -4.35
N GLU A 20 -8.12 10.04 -3.89
CA GLU A 20 -7.37 9.82 -2.66
C GLU A 20 -8.28 9.89 -1.42
N VAL A 21 -9.21 10.86 -1.36
CA VAL A 21 -10.19 10.95 -0.26
C VAL A 21 -11.11 9.71 -0.23
N TYR A 22 -11.52 9.22 -1.39
CA TYR A 22 -12.34 8.02 -1.49
C TYR A 22 -11.58 6.78 -1.00
N GLU A 23 -10.30 6.67 -1.36
CA GLU A 23 -9.43 5.60 -0.89
C GLU A 23 -9.26 5.65 0.64
N TYR A 24 -8.98 6.82 1.21
CA TYR A 24 -8.88 7.00 2.66
C TYR A 24 -10.16 6.57 3.37
N LEU A 25 -11.33 6.96 2.87
CA LEU A 25 -12.61 6.56 3.44
C LEU A 25 -12.81 5.04 3.39
N LYS A 26 -12.51 4.40 2.25
CA LYS A 26 -12.53 2.93 2.12
C LYS A 26 -11.64 2.27 3.16
N THR A 27 -10.41 2.75 3.31
CA THR A 27 -9.43 2.20 4.25
C THR A 27 -9.90 2.41 5.70
N VAL A 28 -10.47 3.56 6.04
CA VAL A 28 -11.11 3.80 7.36
C VAL A 28 -12.25 2.82 7.62
N PHE A 29 -13.12 2.55 6.63
CA PHE A 29 -14.18 1.55 6.79
C PHE A 29 -13.63 0.15 7.04
N CYS A 30 -12.54 -0.25 6.37
CA CYS A 30 -11.83 -1.50 6.66
C CYS A 30 -11.32 -1.52 8.10
N VAL A 31 -10.64 -0.46 8.56
CA VAL A 31 -10.13 -0.36 9.95
C VAL A 31 -11.25 -0.53 10.96
N VAL A 32 -12.33 0.25 10.83
CA VAL A 32 -13.46 0.25 11.78
C VAL A 32 -14.22 -1.07 11.73
N GLY A 33 -14.50 -1.59 10.55
CA GLY A 33 -15.21 -2.86 10.37
C GLY A 33 -14.46 -4.03 11.00
N LEU A 34 -13.14 -4.13 10.76
CA LEU A 34 -12.31 -5.18 11.33
C LEU A 34 -12.14 -5.01 12.85
N ALA A 35 -12.01 -3.77 13.35
CA ALA A 35 -11.98 -3.51 14.78
C ALA A 35 -13.31 -3.91 15.46
N ALA A 36 -14.45 -3.64 14.83
CA ALA A 36 -15.76 -4.09 15.29
C ALA A 36 -15.87 -5.63 15.30
N CYS A 37 -15.42 -6.30 14.24
CA CYS A 37 -15.35 -7.77 14.19
C CYS A 37 -14.49 -8.33 15.34
N TYR A 38 -13.35 -7.71 15.65
CA TYR A 38 -12.55 -8.10 16.81
C TYR A 38 -13.34 -7.94 18.12
N LYS A 39 -14.03 -6.81 18.32
CA LYS A 39 -14.83 -6.59 19.52
C LYS A 39 -15.99 -7.57 19.67
N MET A 40 -16.61 -7.99 18.57
CA MET A 40 -17.76 -8.90 18.58
C MET A 40 -17.37 -10.37 18.74
N THR A 41 -16.24 -10.78 18.16
CA THR A 41 -15.86 -12.21 18.08
C THR A 41 -14.68 -12.56 19.02
N SER A 42 -13.96 -11.56 19.50
CA SER A 42 -12.69 -11.69 20.24
C SER A 42 -11.60 -12.48 19.49
N GLN A 43 -11.68 -12.53 18.15
CA GLN A 43 -10.72 -13.26 17.33
C GLN A 43 -9.55 -12.36 16.92
N PRO A 44 -8.32 -12.65 17.37
CA PRO A 44 -7.19 -11.74 17.20
C PRO A 44 -6.82 -11.47 15.73
N VAL A 45 -7.19 -12.35 14.79
CA VAL A 45 -6.98 -12.08 13.33
C VAL A 45 -7.61 -10.78 12.87
N TYR A 46 -8.76 -10.38 13.44
CA TYR A 46 -9.41 -9.14 13.03
C TYR A 46 -8.68 -7.90 13.56
N ALA A 47 -8.11 -7.98 14.76
CA ALA A 47 -7.26 -6.91 15.29
C ALA A 47 -5.97 -6.77 14.46
N ALA A 48 -5.35 -7.90 14.09
CA ALA A 48 -4.16 -7.91 13.24
C ALA A 48 -4.46 -7.32 11.85
N LEU A 49 -5.53 -7.75 11.18
CA LEU A 49 -5.95 -7.18 9.90
C LEU A 49 -6.28 -5.68 10.02
N SER A 50 -6.99 -5.27 11.08
CA SER A 50 -7.28 -3.85 11.34
C SER A 50 -5.99 -3.04 11.45
N SER A 51 -4.97 -3.56 12.15
CA SER A 51 -3.68 -2.87 12.26
C SER A 51 -2.92 -2.74 10.94
N ILE A 52 -3.09 -3.68 10.01
CA ILE A 52 -2.53 -3.57 8.65
C ILE A 52 -3.19 -2.41 7.91
N PHE A 53 -4.52 -2.32 7.94
CA PHE A 53 -5.23 -1.20 7.29
C PHE A 53 -4.97 0.14 7.98
N VAL A 54 -4.70 0.17 9.28
CA VAL A 54 -4.21 1.39 9.95
C VAL A 54 -2.88 1.81 9.38
N TRP A 55 -1.94 0.87 9.21
CA TRP A 55 -0.67 1.18 8.57
C TRP A 55 -0.87 1.71 7.15
N VAL A 56 -1.66 1.03 6.30
CA VAL A 56 -1.95 1.47 4.93
C VAL A 56 -2.53 2.88 4.91
N LEU A 57 -3.48 3.18 5.80
CA LEU A 57 -4.06 4.52 5.90
C LEU A 57 -3.01 5.58 6.25
N LEU A 58 -2.14 5.28 7.22
CA LEU A 58 -1.10 6.21 7.65
C LEU A 58 -0.03 6.39 6.57
N ASP A 59 0.34 5.30 5.90
CA ASP A 59 1.30 5.30 4.82
C ASP A 59 0.83 6.18 3.67
N ASN A 60 -0.40 5.97 3.19
CA ASN A 60 -0.97 6.74 2.08
C ASN A 60 -1.25 8.20 2.49
N ALA A 61 -1.59 8.46 3.76
CA ALA A 61 -1.84 9.83 4.23
C ALA A 61 -0.57 10.67 4.41
N PHE A 62 0.58 10.03 4.64
CA PHE A 62 1.82 10.71 5.04
C PHE A 62 3.04 10.39 4.18
N GLY A 63 2.92 9.51 3.18
CA GLY A 63 4.03 9.04 2.35
C GLY A 63 5.11 8.35 3.20
N LEU A 64 4.72 7.48 4.15
CA LEU A 64 5.69 6.93 5.10
C LEU A 64 6.72 6.03 4.41
N HIS A 65 6.32 5.23 3.43
CA HIS A 65 7.22 4.36 2.68
C HIS A 65 8.22 5.16 1.84
N GLU A 66 7.83 6.31 1.28
CA GLU A 66 8.74 7.22 0.57
C GLU A 66 9.77 7.81 1.54
N TYR A 67 9.31 8.34 2.68
CA TYR A 67 10.18 8.95 3.68
C TYR A 67 11.15 7.95 4.29
N LEU A 68 10.65 6.79 4.71
CA LEU A 68 11.48 5.71 5.26
C LEU A 68 12.38 5.08 4.19
N GLY A 69 11.89 5.02 2.95
CA GLY A 69 12.65 4.57 1.79
C GLY A 69 13.84 5.47 1.52
N ALA A 70 13.63 6.79 1.56
CA ALA A 70 14.70 7.78 1.43
C ALA A 70 15.74 7.69 2.55
N MET A 71 15.30 7.40 3.78
CA MET A 71 16.23 7.12 4.88
C MET A 71 17.06 5.85 4.64
N ALA A 72 16.46 4.81 4.07
CA ALA A 72 17.15 3.56 3.75
C ALA A 72 18.03 3.66 2.49
N ALA A 73 17.72 4.58 1.57
CA ALA A 73 18.37 4.75 0.27
C ALA A 73 19.88 4.98 0.37
N GLY A 74 20.36 5.62 1.45
CA GLY A 74 21.80 5.83 1.68
C GLY A 74 22.63 4.54 1.79
N SER A 75 21.98 3.40 2.09
CA SER A 75 22.65 2.09 2.05
C SER A 75 22.85 1.55 0.63
N PHE A 76 22.22 2.18 -0.36
CA PHE A 76 22.17 1.77 -1.76
C PHE A 76 22.75 2.84 -2.70
N ASP A 77 23.61 3.75 -2.23
CA ASP A 77 24.18 4.84 -3.03
C ASP A 77 24.85 4.37 -4.34
N THR A 78 25.38 3.15 -4.39
CA THR A 78 25.97 2.58 -5.61
C THR A 78 24.95 2.14 -6.65
N ALA A 79 23.68 2.00 -6.28
CA ALA A 79 22.58 1.55 -7.13
C ALA A 79 22.18 2.57 -8.21
N HIS A 80 22.55 3.85 -8.07
CA HIS A 80 22.38 4.87 -9.13
C HIS A 80 22.94 4.43 -10.50
N ARG A 81 23.85 3.46 -10.51
CA ARG A 81 24.41 2.85 -11.74
C ARG A 81 23.40 2.03 -12.55
N LEU A 82 22.31 1.59 -11.92
CA LEU A 82 21.22 0.87 -12.59
C LEU A 82 20.26 1.85 -13.27
N PHE A 83 19.73 2.79 -12.48
CA PHE A 83 18.90 3.91 -12.91
C PHE A 83 18.93 5.00 -11.82
N ALA A 84 18.56 6.24 -12.17
CA ALA A 84 18.79 7.41 -11.32
C ALA A 84 18.09 7.30 -9.94
N SER A 85 16.86 6.80 -9.91
CA SER A 85 16.04 6.63 -8.70
C SER A 85 16.19 5.26 -8.02
N ALA A 86 17.11 4.41 -8.48
CA ALA A 86 17.29 3.06 -7.94
C ALA A 86 17.55 2.98 -6.42
N PRO A 87 18.35 3.86 -5.81
CA PRO A 87 18.53 3.82 -4.35
C PRO A 87 17.23 4.05 -3.57
N GLN A 88 16.39 4.97 -4.04
CA GLN A 88 15.08 5.25 -3.43
C GLN A 88 14.17 4.03 -3.53
N ALA A 89 14.01 3.48 -4.73
CA ALA A 89 13.16 2.31 -4.98
C ALA A 89 13.61 1.09 -4.16
N PHE A 90 14.92 0.86 -4.00
CA PHE A 90 15.41 -0.20 -3.12
C PHE A 90 15.21 0.10 -1.63
N GLY A 91 15.28 1.37 -1.24
CA GLY A 91 14.89 1.82 0.09
C GLY A 91 13.43 1.48 0.39
N GLU A 92 12.51 1.85 -0.50
CA GLU A 92 11.06 1.56 -0.39
C GLU A 92 10.78 0.06 -0.32
N VAL A 93 11.36 -0.74 -1.22
CA VAL A 93 11.26 -2.21 -1.17
C VAL A 93 11.78 -2.76 0.16
N THR A 94 12.85 -2.19 0.71
CA THR A 94 13.37 -2.61 2.02
C THR A 94 12.39 -2.30 3.15
N VAL A 95 11.73 -1.13 3.11
CA VAL A 95 10.68 -0.76 4.07
C VAL A 95 9.50 -1.72 3.97
N PHE A 96 8.99 -1.98 2.76
CA PHE A 96 7.88 -2.90 2.54
C PHE A 96 8.23 -4.34 2.93
N ALA A 97 9.45 -4.80 2.67
CA ALA A 97 9.92 -6.12 3.10
C ALA A 97 9.97 -6.24 4.63
N GLY A 98 10.50 -5.21 5.31
CA GLY A 98 10.54 -5.14 6.77
C GLY A 98 9.14 -5.15 7.39
N LEU A 99 8.23 -4.33 6.85
CA LEU A 99 6.84 -4.32 7.26
C LEU A 99 6.15 -5.66 6.99
N GLY A 100 6.38 -6.26 5.82
CA GLY A 100 5.88 -7.57 5.45
C GLY A 100 6.26 -8.65 6.46
N LEU A 101 7.49 -8.59 6.99
CA LEU A 101 7.93 -9.50 8.05
C LEU A 101 7.18 -9.25 9.37
N ILE A 102 7.02 -7.99 9.79
CA ILE A 102 6.26 -7.63 10.99
C ILE A 102 4.80 -8.12 10.87
N ILE A 103 4.20 -7.90 9.71
CA ILE A 103 2.84 -8.38 9.38
C ILE A 103 2.81 -9.91 9.42
N ALA A 104 3.77 -10.59 8.80
CA ALA A 104 3.81 -12.06 8.76
C ALA A 104 3.89 -12.66 10.17
N VAL A 105 4.71 -12.10 11.06
CA VAL A 105 4.81 -12.55 12.46
C VAL A 105 3.51 -12.27 13.22
N THR A 106 2.98 -11.05 13.09
CA THR A 106 1.76 -10.62 13.79
C THR A 106 0.55 -11.43 13.32
N MET A 107 0.39 -11.61 12.02
CA MET A 107 -0.67 -12.45 11.44
C MET A 107 -0.50 -13.91 11.80
N SER A 108 0.72 -14.47 11.77
CA SER A 108 0.94 -15.87 12.15
C SER A 108 0.53 -16.15 13.59
N THR A 109 0.88 -15.25 14.52
CA THR A 109 0.49 -15.39 15.93
C THR A 109 -1.01 -15.23 16.13
N ALA A 110 -1.64 -14.25 15.49
CA ALA A 110 -3.08 -14.04 15.54
C ALA A 110 -3.87 -15.20 14.90
N TYR A 111 -3.41 -15.70 13.77
CA TYR A 111 -3.99 -16.81 13.02
C TYR A 111 -4.03 -18.07 13.89
N ARG A 112 -2.89 -18.44 14.50
CA ARG A 112 -2.80 -19.60 15.41
C ARG A 112 -3.72 -19.51 16.63
N ARG A 113 -4.11 -18.30 17.04
CA ARG A 113 -5.01 -18.06 18.20
C ARG A 113 -6.48 -17.90 17.83
N SER A 114 -6.82 -17.89 16.54
CA SER A 114 -8.20 -17.69 16.07
C SER A 114 -8.86 -19.02 15.66
N GLY A 115 -10.19 -19.05 15.62
CA GLY A 115 -10.98 -20.23 15.21
C GLY A 115 -10.86 -20.54 13.71
N PRO A 116 -11.13 -21.79 13.27
CA PRO A 116 -10.97 -22.22 11.87
C PRO A 116 -11.76 -21.39 10.85
N GLU A 117 -12.99 -21.00 11.17
CA GLU A 117 -13.82 -20.17 10.29
C GLU A 117 -13.21 -18.78 10.07
N HIS A 118 -12.80 -18.12 11.16
CA HIS A 118 -12.16 -16.80 11.12
C HIS A 118 -10.80 -16.83 10.43
N ARG A 119 -10.07 -17.94 10.55
CA ARG A 119 -8.82 -18.19 9.82
C ARG A 119 -9.05 -18.23 8.32
N ALA A 120 -10.07 -18.95 7.85
CA ALA A 120 -10.38 -19.03 6.43
C ALA A 120 -10.69 -17.64 5.84
N LEU A 121 -11.53 -16.86 6.54
CA LEU A 121 -11.83 -15.48 6.15
C LEU A 121 -10.57 -14.59 6.16
N ALA A 122 -9.76 -14.68 7.22
CA ALA A 122 -8.52 -13.92 7.30
C ALA A 122 -7.52 -14.29 6.20
N GLY A 123 -7.49 -15.56 5.78
CA GLY A 123 -6.66 -16.03 4.67
C GLY A 123 -7.06 -15.40 3.34
N VAL A 124 -8.36 -15.27 3.07
CA VAL A 124 -8.86 -14.56 1.87
C VAL A 124 -8.44 -13.09 1.91
N CYS A 125 -8.71 -12.40 3.02
CA CYS A 125 -8.33 -10.99 3.17
C CYS A 125 -6.82 -10.77 3.01
N LEU A 126 -6.01 -11.60 3.68
CA LEU A 126 -4.55 -11.50 3.61
C LEU A 126 -4.04 -11.81 2.20
N GLY A 127 -4.62 -12.79 1.51
CA GLY A 127 -4.29 -13.11 0.12
C GLY A 127 -4.53 -11.91 -0.80
N THR A 128 -5.68 -11.25 -0.68
CA THR A 128 -5.97 -10.03 -1.46
C THR A 128 -5.00 -8.89 -1.13
N ILE A 129 -4.69 -8.67 0.15
CA ILE A 129 -3.71 -7.65 0.56
C ILE A 129 -2.35 -7.93 -0.05
N VAL A 130 -1.87 -9.17 -0.02
CA VAL A 130 -0.57 -9.55 -0.59
C VAL A 130 -0.53 -9.31 -2.10
N VAL A 131 -1.61 -9.65 -2.82
CA VAL A 131 -1.70 -9.41 -4.26
C VAL A 131 -1.66 -7.91 -4.56
N LEU A 132 -2.45 -7.09 -3.86
CA LEU A 132 -2.49 -5.64 -4.06
C LEU A 132 -1.17 -4.97 -3.68
N ALA A 133 -0.58 -5.33 -2.54
CA ALA A 133 0.71 -4.80 -2.11
C ALA A 133 1.84 -5.19 -3.09
N GLY A 134 1.82 -6.42 -3.59
CA GLY A 134 2.77 -6.85 -4.62
C GLY A 134 2.62 -6.10 -5.94
N PHE A 135 1.40 -5.73 -6.31
CA PHE A 135 1.14 -4.87 -7.46
C PHE A 135 1.68 -3.46 -7.23
N GLY A 136 1.36 -2.81 -6.11
CA GLY A 136 1.84 -1.46 -5.76
C GLY A 136 3.37 -1.39 -5.79
N VAL A 137 4.06 -2.26 -5.04
CA VAL A 137 5.54 -2.31 -5.03
C VAL A 137 6.12 -2.55 -6.44
N GLY A 138 5.43 -3.36 -7.26
CA GLY A 138 5.85 -3.62 -8.63
C GLY A 138 5.69 -2.40 -9.54
N VAL A 139 4.60 -1.64 -9.38
CA VAL A 139 4.35 -0.40 -10.10
C VAL A 139 5.34 0.68 -9.67
N ASP A 140 5.61 0.85 -8.37
CA ASP A 140 6.61 1.80 -7.85
C ASP A 140 7.99 1.53 -8.46
N MET A 141 8.40 0.25 -8.49
CA MET A 141 9.67 -0.15 -9.08
C MET A 141 9.70 0.15 -10.59
N LEU A 142 8.62 -0.15 -11.31
CA LEU A 142 8.53 0.14 -12.74
C LEU A 142 8.59 1.65 -13.00
N HIS A 143 7.86 2.44 -12.21
CA HIS A 143 7.84 3.89 -12.24
C HIS A 143 9.27 4.42 -12.03
N ALA A 144 10.00 3.92 -11.03
CA ALA A 144 11.38 4.30 -10.79
C ALA A 144 12.31 3.97 -11.97
N MET A 145 12.12 2.82 -12.64
CA MET A 145 12.94 2.42 -13.79
C MET A 145 12.73 3.30 -15.03
N VAL A 146 11.51 3.84 -15.20
CA VAL A 146 11.12 4.65 -16.37
C VAL A 146 11.08 6.15 -16.10
N ALA A 147 11.29 6.57 -14.84
CA ALA A 147 11.35 7.96 -14.42
C ALA A 147 12.33 8.76 -15.31
N GLY A 148 11.77 9.68 -16.11
CA GLY A 148 12.50 10.44 -17.14
C GLY A 148 12.04 10.20 -18.58
N TRP A 149 11.15 9.24 -18.83
CA TRP A 149 10.46 9.07 -20.10
C TRP A 149 9.06 9.72 -20.05
N ALA A 150 8.97 10.98 -20.48
CA ALA A 150 7.79 11.86 -20.34
C ALA A 150 6.44 11.32 -20.89
N TRP A 151 6.43 10.23 -21.65
CA TRP A 151 5.22 9.57 -22.15
C TRP A 151 4.75 8.39 -21.27
N PHE A 152 5.64 7.84 -20.44
CA PHE A 152 5.38 6.71 -19.54
C PHE A 152 4.77 7.20 -18.21
N ASP A 153 5.20 8.36 -17.70
CA ASP A 153 4.71 8.95 -16.43
C ASP A 153 3.18 9.10 -16.37
N ARG A 154 2.53 9.53 -17.47
CA ARG A 154 1.05 9.66 -17.53
C ARG A 154 0.33 8.32 -17.62
N ALA A 155 0.91 7.35 -18.33
CA ALA A 155 0.28 6.05 -18.51
C ALA A 155 0.38 5.19 -17.24
N VAL A 156 1.51 5.30 -16.52
CA VAL A 156 1.73 4.63 -15.25
C VAL A 156 0.92 5.28 -14.13
N GLY A 157 0.91 6.61 -13.99
CA GLY A 157 0.09 7.29 -12.98
C GLY A 157 -1.41 6.95 -13.11
N THR A 158 -1.93 6.84 -14.33
CA THR A 158 -3.33 6.42 -14.55
C THR A 158 -3.60 4.95 -14.14
N ILE A 159 -2.60 4.06 -14.19
CA ILE A 159 -2.71 2.65 -13.77
C ILE A 159 -2.50 2.54 -12.25
N GLU A 160 -1.54 3.28 -11.71
CA GLU A 160 -1.14 3.36 -10.31
C GLU A 160 -2.31 3.80 -9.42
N ASP A 161 -3.00 4.87 -9.82
CA ASP A 161 -4.11 5.45 -9.05
C ASP A 161 -5.49 4.85 -9.39
N GLY A 162 -5.58 4.09 -10.49
CA GLY A 162 -6.82 3.45 -10.95
C GLY A 162 -7.09 2.08 -10.29
N GLY A 163 -6.01 1.38 -9.90
CA GLY A 163 -6.01 -0.02 -9.49
C GLY A 163 -5.88 -0.99 -10.66
#